data_AF-A0A535VHF9-F1
#
_entry.id   AF-A0A535VHF9-F1
#
_cell.length_a   1.000
_cell.length_b   1.000
_cell.length_c   1.000
_cell.angle_alpha   90.00
_cell.angle_beta   90.00
_cell.angle_gamma   90.00
#
_symmetry.space_group_name_H-M   'P 1'
#
loop_
_entity.id
_entity.type
_entity.pdbx_description
1 polymer ?
#
loop_
_entity_poly.entity_id
_entity_poly.type
_entity_poly.pdbx_seq_one_letter_code
_entity_poly.pdbx_strand_id
1 'polypeptide(L)'
;TVVDPTDRLEEAGLVNRQPRPSDRRVNVLVLTPKGKKIREHLVERLFEPPAAFRKLPARDQARFREVILEAVAGEASRASKRR
;
A
#
# COMPACT_ATOMS: atom_id res chain seq x y z
N THR A 1 -10.92 24.28 -4.51
CA THR A 1 -11.14 22.99 -5.22
C THR A 1 -10.31 21.93 -4.54
N VAL A 2 -10.93 20.83 -4.08
CA VAL A 2 -10.15 19.66 -3.65
C VAL A 2 -9.55 19.08 -4.92
N VAL A 3 -8.23 19.19 -5.08
CA VAL A 3 -7.52 18.54 -6.19
C VAL A 3 -7.49 17.05 -5.87
N ASP A 4 -7.92 16.23 -6.82
CA ASP A 4 -7.88 14.77 -6.66
C ASP A 4 -6.42 14.34 -6.44
N PRO A 5 -6.10 13.52 -5.41
CA PRO A 5 -4.76 13.02 -5.20
C PRO A 5 -4.13 12.37 -6.45
N THR A 6 -4.96 11.77 -7.31
CA THR A 6 -4.52 11.17 -8.57
C THR A 6 -4.05 12.20 -9.59
N ASP A 7 -4.68 13.38 -9.65
CA ASP A 7 -4.27 14.46 -10.54
C ASP A 7 -2.88 14.98 -10.18
N ARG A 8 -2.60 15.15 -8.88
CA ARG A 8 -1.26 15.57 -8.42
C ARG A 8 -0.17 14.54 -8.74
N LEU A 9 -0.50 13.26 -8.68
CA LEU A 9 0.44 12.20 -9.04
C LEU A 9 0.73 12.19 -10.54
N GLU A 10 -0.27 12.50 -11.37
CA GLU A 10 -0.13 12.63 -12.82
C GLU A 10 0.65 13.90 -13.20
N GLU A 11 0.32 15.06 -12.61
CA GLU A 11 1.05 16.32 -12.77
C GLU A 11 2.53 16.19 -12.36
N ALA A 12 2.81 15.41 -11.31
CA ALA A 12 4.19 15.12 -10.88
C ALA A 12 4.91 14.08 -11.77
N GLY A 13 4.24 13.52 -12.79
CA GLY A 13 4.77 12.52 -13.72
C GLY A 13 5.05 11.16 -13.06
N LEU A 14 4.34 10.83 -11.97
CA LEU A 14 4.52 9.57 -11.24
C LEU A 14 3.60 8.46 -11.75
N VAL A 15 2.44 8.83 -12.30
CA VAL A 15 1.50 7.91 -12.93
C VAL A 15 1.05 8.47 -14.27
N ASN A 16 0.61 7.57 -15.16
CA ASN A 16 -0.11 7.90 -16.38
C ASN A 16 -1.49 7.23 -16.37
N ARG A 17 -2.52 7.92 -16.84
CA ARG A 17 -3.82 7.29 -17.15
C ARG A 17 -3.74 6.51 -18.45
N GLN A 18 -4.15 5.24 -18.43
CA GLN A 18 -4.30 4.41 -19.62
C GLN A 18 -5.70 3.81 -19.69
N PRO A 19 -6.37 3.82 -20.84
CA PRO A 19 -7.67 3.17 -20.99
C PRO A 19 -7.52 1.65 -20.83
N ARG A 20 -8.43 1.03 -20.07
CA ARG A 20 -8.44 -0.42 -19.90
C ARG A 20 -8.80 -1.09 -21.23
N PRO A 21 -8.06 -2.13 -21.67
CA PRO A 21 -8.34 -2.79 -22.95
C PRO A 21 -9.77 -3.36 -23.08
N SER A 22 -10.36 -3.80 -21.96
CA SER A 22 -11.71 -4.39 -21.94
C SER A 22 -12.86 -3.38 -21.85
N ASP A 23 -12.60 -2.13 -21.42
CA ASP A 23 -13.57 -1.02 -21.46
C ASP A 23 -12.80 0.31 -21.45
N ARG A 24 -12.77 0.99 -22.61
CA ARG A 24 -12.02 2.24 -22.79
C ARG A 24 -12.57 3.43 -22.00
N ARG A 25 -13.77 3.32 -21.42
CA ARG A 25 -14.34 4.36 -20.54
C ARG A 25 -13.70 4.34 -19.16
N VAL A 26 -12.99 3.27 -18.81
CA VAL A 26 -12.30 3.11 -17.53
C VAL A 26 -10.81 3.36 -17.74
N ASN A 27 -10.25 4.32 -17.00
CA ASN A 27 -8.81 4.54 -16.94
C ASN A 27 -8.21 3.75 -15.77
N VAL A 28 -7.05 3.15 -16.01
CA VAL A 28 -6.16 2.61 -14.98
C VAL A 28 -4.96 3.54 -14.82
N LEU A 29 -4.52 3.73 -13.58
CA LEU A 29 -3.29 4.46 -13.30
C LEU A 29 -2.11 3.49 -13.35
N VAL A 30 -1.14 3.80 -14.20
CA VAL A 30 0.08 3.00 -14.37
C VAL A 30 1.27 3.82 -13.89
N LEU A 31 2.11 3.25 -13.02
CA LEU A 31 3.33 3.90 -12.56
C LEU A 31 4.29 4.13 -13.74
N THR A 32 4.79 5.36 -13.85
CA THR A 32 5.92 5.67 -14.73
C THR A 32 7.22 5.09 -14.17
N PRO A 33 8.32 5.02 -14.94
CA PRO A 33 9.63 4.65 -14.38
C PRO A 33 10.05 5.54 -13.20
N LYS A 34 9.73 6.84 -13.23
CA LYS A 34 9.93 7.77 -12.11
C LYS A 34 9.06 7.39 -10.91
N GLY A 35 7.78 7.11 -11.15
CA GLY A 35 6.84 6.67 -10.12
C GLY A 35 7.26 5.37 -9.43
N LYS A 36 7.80 4.40 -10.18
CA LYS A 36 8.33 3.15 -9.62
C LYS A 36 9.45 3.40 -8.61
N LYS A 37 10.46 4.18 -8.99
CA LYS A 37 11.59 4.55 -8.10
C LYS A 37 11.13 5.25 -6.83
N ILE A 38 10.21 6.21 -6.96
CA ILE A 38 9.67 6.93 -5.79
C ILE A 38 8.84 6.00 -4.90
N ARG A 39 8.04 5.12 -5.49
CA ARG A 39 7.27 4.13 -4.74
C ARG A 39 8.18 3.19 -3.96
N GLU A 40 9.26 2.69 -4.56
CA GLU A 40 10.25 1.84 -3.88
C GLU A 40 10.79 2.54 -2.63
N HIS A 41 11.26 3.78 -2.78
CA HIS A 41 11.80 4.55 -1.67
C HIS A 41 10.75 4.91 -0.60
N LEU A 42 9.50 5.15 -1.01
CA LEU A 42 8.40 5.38 -0.09
C LEU A 42 8.09 4.12 0.72
N VAL A 43 8.01 2.95 0.06
CA VAL A 43 7.73 1.66 0.70
C VAL A 43 8.81 1.33 1.72
N GLU A 44 10.10 1.50 1.38
CA GLU A 44 11.22 1.31 2.31
C GLU A 44 11.04 2.12 3.60
N ARG A 45 10.69 3.40 3.48
CA ARG A 45 10.50 4.27 4.67
C ARG A 45 9.19 4.01 5.40
N LEU A 46 8.13 3.69 4.68
CA LEU A 46 6.80 3.48 5.27
C LEU A 46 6.76 2.22 6.13
N PHE A 47 7.50 1.19 5.72
CA PHE A 47 7.58 -0.07 6.45
C PHE A 47 8.79 -0.16 7.39
N GLU A 48 9.52 0.95 7.57
CA GLU A 48 10.57 1.03 8.56
C GLU A 48 9.94 0.96 9.96
N PRO A 49 10.24 -0.07 10.78
CA PRO A 49 9.57 -0.22 12.06
C PRO A 49 9.88 0.98 12.98
N PRO A 50 8.89 1.47 13.76
CA PRO A 50 9.16 2.47 14.77
C PRO A 50 10.28 2.03 15.70
N ALA A 51 11.15 2.96 16.11
CA ALA A 51 12.33 2.65 16.92
C ALA A 51 12.02 1.90 18.22
N ALA A 52 10.82 2.09 18.77
CA ALA A 52 10.34 1.36 19.94
C ALA A 52 10.28 -0.17 19.71
N PHE A 53 9.87 -0.63 18.53
CA PHE A 53 9.80 -2.06 18.21
C PHE A 53 11.19 -2.69 18.08
N ARG A 54 12.19 -1.95 17.56
CA ARG A 54 13.58 -2.44 17.48
C ARG A 54 14.21 -2.70 18.84
N LYS A 55 13.75 -1.99 19.89
CA LYS A 55 14.26 -2.15 21.26
C LYS A 55 13.67 -3.36 21.97
N LEU A 56 12.61 -3.96 21.44
CA LEU A 56 12.02 -5.17 22.03
C LEU A 56 12.92 -6.38 21.77
N PRO A 57 13.02 -7.33 22.72
CA PRO A 57 13.66 -8.61 22.47
C PRO A 57 13.08 -9.30 21.23
N ALA A 58 13.91 -10.01 20.46
CA ALA A 58 13.49 -10.67 19.22
C ALA A 58 12.29 -11.62 19.42
N ARG A 59 12.23 -12.31 20.56
CA ARG A 59 11.09 -13.17 20.95
C ARG A 59 9.76 -12.40 21.04
N ASP A 60 9.80 -11.16 21.53
CA ASP A 60 8.59 -10.36 21.76
C ASP A 60 8.13 -9.74 20.44
N GLN A 61 9.07 -9.37 19.56
CA GLN A 61 8.77 -8.97 18.18
C GLN A 61 8.10 -10.11 17.39
N ALA A 62 8.63 -11.34 17.49
CA ALA A 62 8.07 -12.51 16.84
C ALA A 62 6.65 -12.81 17.33
N ARG A 63 6.45 -12.81 18.66
CA ARG A 63 5.13 -13.01 19.27
C ARG A 63 4.12 -11.95 18.83
N PHE A 64 4.51 -10.67 18.82
CA PHE A 64 3.63 -9.60 18.35
C PHE A 64 3.21 -9.80 16.89
N ARG A 65 4.17 -10.15 16.02
CA ARG A 65 3.89 -10.45 14.61
C ARG A 65 2.89 -11.59 14.46
N GLU A 66 3.05 -12.67 15.20
CA GLU A 66 2.13 -13.82 15.17
C GLU A 66 0.70 -13.42 15.56
N VAL A 67 0.54 -12.71 16.69
CA VAL A 67 -0.76 -12.27 17.20
C VAL A 67 -1.46 -11.33 16.21
N ILE A 68 -0.74 -10.39 15.61
CA ILE A 68 -1.30 -9.45 14.62
C ILE A 68 -1.71 -10.18 13.34
N LEU A 69 -0.90 -11.13 12.86
CA LEU A 69 -1.26 -11.93 11.68
C LEU A 69 -2.52 -12.77 11.94
N GLU A 70 -2.64 -13.37 13.12
CA GLU A 70 -3.84 -14.12 13.51
C GLU A 70 -5.08 -13.21 13.56
N ALA A 71 -4.97 -12.05 14.20
CA ALA A 71 -6.08 -11.10 14.31
C ALA A 71 -6.59 -10.64 12.93
N VAL A 72 -5.68 -10.27 12.03
CA VAL A 72 -6.02 -9.80 10.67
C VAL A 72 -6.58 -10.94 9.82
N ALA A 73 -6.02 -12.15 9.90
CA ALA A 73 -6.53 -13.31 9.16
C ALA A 73 -7.94 -13.73 9.65
N GLY A 74 -8.17 -13.66 10.97
CA GLY A 74 -9.48 -13.92 11.57
C GLY A 74 -10.55 -12.94 11.12
N GLU A 75 -10.21 -11.65 10.98
CA GLU A 75 -11.11 -10.63 10.44
C GLU A 75 -11.44 -10.85 8.96
N ALA A 76 -10.44 -11.16 8.12
CA ALA A 76 -10.64 -11.46 6.71
C ALA A 76 -11.59 -12.66 6.49
N SER A 77 -11.46 -13.70 7.33
CA SER A 77 -12.34 -14.87 7.31
C SER A 77 -13.79 -14.52 7.69
N ARG A 78 -13.99 -13.63 8.68
CA ARG A 78 -15.32 -13.15 9.09
C ARG A 78 -15.97 -12.24 8.04
N ALA A 79 -15.19 -11.39 7.37
CA ALA A 79 -15.70 -10.51 6.31
C ALA A 79 -16.18 -11.28 5.07
N SER A 80 -15.50 -12.40 4.74
CA SER A 80 -15.87 -13.26 3.61
C SER A 80 -17.15 -14.08 3.87
N LYS A 81 -17.39 -14.53 5.10
CA LYS A 81 -18.61 -15.28 5.49
C LYS A 81 -19.90 -14.45 5.56
N ARG A 82 -19.80 -13.12 5.53
CA ARG A 82 -20.95 -12.19 5.61
C ARG A 82 -21.42 -11.68 4.24
N ARG A 83 -20.77 -12.10 3.16
CA ARG A 83 -21.13 -11.81 1.76
C ARG A 83 -21.77 -13.04 1.14
#